data_AF-A0A553KI18-F1
#
_entry.id   AF-A0A553KI18-F1
#
_cell.length_a   1.000
_cell.length_b   1.000
_cell.length_c   1.000
_cell.angle_alpha   90.00
_cell.angle_beta   90.00
_cell.angle_gamma   90.00
#
_symmetry.space_group_name_H-M   'P 1'
#
loop_
_entity.id
_entity.type
_entity.pdbx_description
1 polymer ?
#
loop_
_entity_poly.entity_id
_entity_poly.type
_entity_poly.pdbx_seq_one_letter_code
_entity_poly.pdbx_strand_id
1 'polypeptide(L)' 'MATRKDKSSEAPDVKRTKQEWIESAASLNAQRFEVAGALFDVKDDQPVAESEVKRRLTKYKGGE' A
#
# COMPACT_ATOMS: atom_id res chain seq x y z
N MET A 1 -18.27 -0.70 -34.09
CA MET A 1 -16.84 -0.33 -34.16
C MET A 1 -16.09 -1.14 -33.11
N ALA A 2 -14.89 -1.60 -33.47
CA ALA A 2 -14.15 -2.65 -32.78
C ALA A 2 -13.58 -2.26 -31.41
N THR A 3 -13.25 -3.31 -30.66
CA THR A 3 -12.71 -3.42 -29.30
C THR A 3 -11.35 -2.75 -29.07
N ARG A 4 -11.05 -2.38 -27.80
CA ARG A 4 -9.78 -2.59 -27.05
C ARG A 4 -9.83 -1.76 -25.75
N LYS A 5 -10.11 -2.40 -24.61
CA LYS A 5 -9.10 -2.91 -23.67
C LYS A 5 -8.36 -1.75 -22.99
N ASP A 6 -9.04 -1.07 -22.07
CA ASP A 6 -8.34 -0.39 -20.98
C ASP A 6 -7.78 -1.49 -20.09
N LYS A 7 -6.58 -1.92 -20.48
CA LYS A 7 -5.70 -2.76 -19.70
C LYS A 7 -5.02 -1.79 -18.74
N SER A 8 -5.79 -1.22 -17.81
CA SER A 8 -5.23 -0.70 -16.58
C SER A 8 -4.45 -1.87 -16.00
N SER A 9 -3.12 -1.78 -16.10
CA SER A 9 -2.20 -2.81 -15.69
C SER A 9 -2.53 -3.22 -14.26
N GLU A 10 -3.22 -4.35 -14.11
CA GLU A 10 -3.18 -5.20 -12.92
C GLU A 10 -1.73 -5.68 -12.80
N ALA A 11 -0.83 -4.78 -12.42
CA ALA A 11 0.30 -5.21 -11.62
C ALA A 11 -0.32 -5.98 -10.45
N PRO A 12 0.09 -7.23 -10.20
CA PRO A 12 -0.47 -8.01 -9.11
C PRO A 12 -0.35 -7.16 -7.86
N ASP A 13 -1.48 -6.75 -7.29
CA ASP A 13 -1.46 -5.92 -6.09
C ASP A 13 -0.76 -6.74 -5.02
N VAL A 14 0.48 -6.35 -4.73
CA VAL A 14 1.36 -7.10 -3.85
C VAL A 14 0.72 -7.04 -2.48
N LYS A 15 0.29 -8.19 -1.97
CA LYS A 15 -0.25 -8.31 -0.62
C LYS A 15 0.85 -8.80 0.28
N ARG A 16 1.18 -8.00 1.29
CA ARG A 16 2.19 -8.29 2.30
C ARG A 16 1.61 -8.04 3.68
N THR A 17 2.20 -8.66 4.68
CA THR A 17 1.85 -8.40 6.07
C THR A 17 2.24 -6.97 6.47
N LYS A 18 1.67 -6.46 7.56
CA LYS A 18 2.04 -5.13 8.08
C LYS A 18 3.53 -5.04 8.41
N GLN A 19 4.12 -6.09 9.00
CA GLN A 19 5.56 -6.11 9.29
C GLN A 19 6.39 -6.00 8.01
N GLU A 20 6.08 -6.80 6.99
CA GLU A 20 6.77 -6.74 5.71
C GLU A 20 6.65 -5.38 5.04
N TRP A 21 5.50 -4.71 5.16
CA TRP A 21 5.31 -3.34 4.68
C TRP A 21 6.16 -2.33 5.44
N ILE A 22 6.26 -2.46 6.75
CA ILE A 22 7.12 -1.61 7.60
C ILE A 22 8.59 -1.82 7.22
N GLU A 23 9.02 -3.06 6.99
CA GLU A 23 10.38 -3.38 6.55
C GLU A 23 10.66 -2.86 5.14
N SER A 24 9.66 -2.97 4.25
CA SER A 24 9.70 -2.51 2.85
C SER A 24 9.27 -1.04 2.68
N ALA A 25 9.24 -0.24 3.75
CA ALA A 25 8.79 1.16 3.69
C ALA A 25 9.55 2.00 2.64
N ALA A 26 10.83 1.68 2.43
CA ALA A 26 11.66 2.31 1.40
C ALA A 26 11.09 2.13 -0.02
N SER A 27 10.45 1.00 -0.31
CA SER A 27 9.78 0.74 -1.59
C SER A 27 8.57 1.65 -1.81
N LEU A 28 7.99 2.20 -0.74
CA LEU A 28 6.85 3.12 -0.74
C LEU A 28 7.27 4.60 -0.62
N ASN A 29 8.58 4.90 -0.69
CA ASN A 29 9.13 6.24 -0.43
C ASN A 29 8.67 6.81 0.93
N ALA A 30 8.53 5.93 1.93
CA ALA A 30 8.09 6.26 3.27
C ALA A 30 9.08 5.71 4.31
N GLN A 31 9.05 6.29 5.51
CA GLN A 31 9.79 5.78 6.65
C GLN A 31 9.00 4.66 7.34
N ARG A 32 9.72 3.75 8.00
CA ARG A 32 9.11 2.60 8.72
C ARG A 32 8.04 3.05 9.72
N PHE A 33 8.27 4.16 10.41
CA PHE A 33 7.31 4.72 11.37
C PHE A 33 6.09 5.34 10.69
N GLU A 34 6.21 5.87 9.46
CA GLU A 34 5.06 6.36 8.69
C GLU A 34 4.16 5.19 8.29
N VAL A 35 4.76 4.08 7.82
CA VAL A 35 4.02 2.87 7.47
C VAL A 35 3.38 2.25 8.71
N ALA A 36 4.13 2.15 9.82
CA ALA A 36 3.59 1.65 11.08
C ALA A 36 2.45 2.51 11.62
N GLY A 37 2.55 3.83 11.50
CA GLY A 37 1.49 4.78 11.87
C GLY A 37 0.26 4.68 10.95
N ALA A 38 0.46 4.61 9.63
CA ALA A 38 -0.61 4.44 8.66
C ALA A 38 -1.33 3.08 8.79
N LEU A 39 -0.61 2.05 9.26
CA LEU A 39 -1.13 0.70 9.51
C LEU A 39 -1.36 0.43 11.01
N PHE A 40 -1.48 1.46 11.85
CA PHE A 40 -1.68 1.31 13.30
C PHE A 40 -2.87 0.41 13.64
N ASP A 41 -3.98 0.57 12.93
CA ASP A 41 -5.23 -0.20 13.09
C ASP A 41 -5.18 -1.61 12.47
N VAL A 42 -4.16 -1.89 11.64
CA VAL A 42 -4.00 -3.20 11.00
C VAL A 42 -3.25 -4.15 11.93
N LYS A 43 -3.73 -5.39 12.00
CA LYS A 43 -3.03 -6.48 12.71
C LYS A 43 -1.77 -6.89 11.96
N ASP A 44 -0.72 -7.27 12.69
CA ASP A 44 0.58 -7.61 12.09
C ASP A 44 0.51 -8.74 11.05
N ASP A 45 -0.32 -9.76 11.30
CA ASP A 45 -0.54 -10.91 10.42
C ASP A 45 -1.52 -10.63 9.25
N GLN A 46 -2.16 -9.46 9.23
CA GLN A 46 -3.16 -9.16 8.20
C GLN A 46 -2.47 -8.79 6.88
N PRO A 47 -2.77 -9.49 5.77
CA PRO A 47 -2.25 -9.13 4.47
C PRO A 47 -2.92 -7.86 3.97
N VAL A 48 -2.11 -6.83 3.70
CA VAL A 48 -2.55 -5.54 3.16
C VAL A 48 -2.07 -5.41 1.73
N ALA A 49 -2.98 -4.97 0.87
CA ALA A 49 -2.74 -4.58 -0.50
C ALA A 49 -1.81 -3.36 -0.59
N GLU A 50 -0.87 -3.33 -1.53
CA GLU A 50 0.02 -2.17 -1.73
C GLU A 50 -0.78 -0.89 -1.95
N SER A 51 -1.85 -0.96 -2.75
CA SER A 51 -2.72 0.19 -3.03
C SER A 51 -3.39 0.72 -1.77
N GLU A 52 -3.79 -0.16 -0.86
CA GLU A 52 -4.39 0.22 0.43
C GLU A 52 -3.33 0.85 1.35
N VAL A 53 -2.11 0.30 1.41
CA VAL A 53 -1.02 0.90 2.19
C VAL A 53 -0.69 2.31 1.68
N LYS A 54 -0.58 2.49 0.36
CA LYS A 54 -0.35 3.82 -0.25
C LYS A 54 -1.45 4.80 0.11
N ARG A 55 -2.72 4.39 -0.02
CA ARG A 55 -3.86 5.24 0.34
C ARG A 55 -3.85 5.65 1.81
N ARG A 56 -3.55 4.72 2.72
CA ARG A 56 -3.44 5.00 4.15
C ARG A 56 -2.24 5.88 4.48
N LEU A 57 -1.10 5.65 3.82
CA LEU A 57 0.10 6.49 3.95
C LEU A 57 -0.17 7.93 3.52
N THR A 58 -0.79 8.13 2.36
CA THR A 58 -1.16 9.47 1.87
C THR A 58 -2.03 10.19 2.90
N LYS A 59 -3.07 9.51 3.41
CA LYS A 59 -3.95 10.03 4.46
C LYS A 59 -3.18 10.35 5.76
N TYR A 60 -2.27 9.47 6.16
CA TYR A 60 -1.45 9.65 7.37
C TYR A 60 -0.49 10.85 7.25
N LYS A 61 0.05 11.11 6.06
CA LYS A 61 0.93 12.25 5.76
C LYS A 61 0.17 13.57 5.59
N GLY A 62 -1.16 13.57 5.69
CA GLY A 62 -1.99 14.76 5.50
C GLY A 62 -2.17 15.18 4.04
N GLY A 63 -1.95 14.27 3.08
CA GLY A 63 -2.31 14.51 1.68
C GLY A 63 -3.80 14.25 1.48
N GLU A 64 -4.56 15.32 1.19
CA GLU A 64 -5.96 15.25 0.74
C GLU A 64 -6.08 14.73 -0.71
#